data_AF-A0A935SMM2-F1
#
_entry.id   AF-A0A935SMM2-F1
#
_cell.length_a   1.000
_cell.length_b   1.000
_cell.length_c   1.000
_cell.angle_alpha   90.00
_cell.angle_beta   90.00
_cell.angle_gamma   90.00
#
_symmetry.space_group_name_H-M   'P 1'
#
loop_
_entity.id
_entity.type
_entity.pdbx_description
1 polymer ?
#
loop_
_entity_poly.entity_id
_entity_poly.type
_entity_poly.pdbx_seq_one_letter_code
_entity_poly.pdbx_strand_id
1 'polypeptide(L)'
;MAKHFKKKNKHLDWMGWNLLYWCNEHAVILEEEHQFNPERKWRFDWAIPALKIAIEYEGGIFMEKSGHTSARGMTKDTDKYNSAQALGWVVLRFTALNYKNLLTELNKQKCKI
;
A
#
# COMPACT_ATOMS: atom_id res chain seq x y z
N MET A 1 -0.98 8.22 -33.93
CA MET A 1 -1.09 8.37 -32.47
C MET A 1 -0.40 7.18 -31.81
N ALA A 2 0.84 7.33 -31.34
CA ALA A 2 1.52 6.23 -30.65
C ALA A 2 0.77 5.92 -29.35
N LYS A 3 0.27 4.70 -29.19
CA LYS A 3 -0.26 4.21 -27.91
C LYS A 3 0.91 4.24 -26.93
N HIS A 4 0.91 5.21 -26.03
CA HIS A 4 1.90 5.32 -24.97
C HIS A 4 1.66 4.15 -24.01
N PHE A 5 2.31 3.00 -24.24
CA PHE A 5 2.33 1.91 -23.28
C PHE A 5 2.97 2.47 -22.00
N LYS A 6 2.17 2.70 -20.95
CA LYS A 6 2.70 3.09 -19.63
C LYS A 6 3.80 2.11 -19.28
N LYS A 7 5.02 2.61 -19.11
CA LYS A 7 6.19 1.81 -18.73
C LYS A 7 5.83 1.07 -17.44
N LYS A 8 5.77 -0.26 -17.49
CA LYS A 8 5.44 -1.10 -16.34
C LYS A 8 6.40 -0.79 -15.18
N ASN A 9 5.87 -0.45 -14.01
CA ASN A 9 6.68 -0.25 -12.82
C ASN A 9 7.00 -1.62 -12.22
N LYS A 10 8.21 -2.11 -12.48
CA LYS A 10 8.69 -3.42 -12.04
C LYS A 10 8.53 -3.67 -10.52
N HIS A 11 8.52 -2.61 -9.70
CA HIS A 11 8.31 -2.75 -8.25
C HIS A 11 6.83 -3.04 -7.95
N LEU A 12 5.91 -2.26 -8.52
CA LEU A 12 4.47 -2.46 -8.33
C LEU A 12 4.02 -3.81 -8.89
N ASP A 13 4.51 -4.20 -10.07
CA ASP A 13 4.23 -5.52 -10.65
C ASP A 13 4.68 -6.64 -9.71
N TRP A 14 5.93 -6.56 -9.20
CA TRP A 14 6.46 -7.56 -8.28
C TRP A 14 5.63 -7.63 -6.99
N MET A 15 5.28 -6.47 -6.40
CA MET A 15 4.47 -6.42 -5.18
C MET A 15 3.08 -7.00 -5.41
N GLY A 16 2.38 -6.57 -6.47
CA GLY A 16 1.03 -7.04 -6.79
C GLY A 16 0.97 -8.55 -7.00
N TRP A 17 1.91 -9.12 -7.77
CA TRP A 17 1.96 -10.58 -7.97
C TRP A 17 2.23 -11.34 -6.68
N ASN A 18 3.15 -10.87 -5.83
CA ASN A 18 3.47 -11.53 -4.57
C ASN A 18 2.32 -11.42 -3.56
N LEU A 19 1.61 -10.28 -3.52
CA LEU A 19 0.41 -10.12 -2.70
C LEU A 19 -0.71 -11.05 -3.15
N LEU A 20 -0.99 -11.10 -4.45
CA LEU A 20 -2.04 -11.97 -4.99
C LEU A 20 -1.74 -13.43 -4.70
N TYR A 21 -0.51 -13.86 -4.94
CA TYR A 21 -0.07 -15.22 -4.64
C TYR A 21 -0.21 -15.55 -3.15
N TRP A 22 0.30 -14.68 -2.28
CA TRP A 22 0.18 -14.85 -0.83
C TRP A 22 -1.29 -14.93 -0.39
N CYS A 23 -2.16 -14.06 -0.90
CA CYS A 23 -3.58 -14.05 -0.58
C CYS A 23 -4.28 -15.35 -1.02
N ASN A 24 -3.95 -15.87 -2.21
CA ASN A 24 -4.48 -17.14 -2.70
C ASN A 24 -4.04 -18.33 -1.84
N GLU A 25 -2.75 -18.40 -1.45
CA GLU A 25 -2.26 -19.44 -0.54
C GLU A 25 -2.94 -19.42 0.84
N HIS A 26 -3.46 -18.25 1.23
CA HIS A 26 -4.08 -18.01 2.53
C HIS A 26 -5.60 -17.94 2.49
N ALA A 27 -6.21 -18.16 1.32
CA ALA A 27 -7.66 -18.05 1.10
C ALA A 27 -8.25 -16.71 1.59
N VAL A 28 -7.54 -15.59 1.37
CA VAL A 28 -8.02 -14.23 1.64
C VAL A 28 -8.10 -13.43 0.34
N ILE A 29 -8.92 -12.38 0.33
CA ILE A 29 -9.10 -11.53 -0.85
C ILE A 29 -8.15 -10.33 -0.78
N LEU A 30 -7.45 -10.10 -1.89
CA LEU A 30 -6.70 -8.88 -2.15
C LEU A 30 -7.61 -7.88 -2.87
N GLU A 31 -7.64 -6.64 -2.38
CA GLU A 31 -8.32 -5.52 -3.04
C GLU A 31 -7.30 -4.44 -3.42
N GLU A 32 -7.43 -3.86 -4.61
CA GLU A 32 -6.67 -2.70 -5.06
C GLU A 32 -7.48 -1.42 -4.85
N GLU A 33 -6.81 -0.29 -4.56
CA GLU A 33 -7.45 1.02 -4.39
C GLU A 33 -8.59 1.02 -3.34
N HIS A 34 -8.43 0.21 -2.29
CA HIS A 34 -9.46 -0.03 -1.28
C HIS A 34 -9.77 1.24 -0.48
N GLN A 35 -11.02 1.72 -0.58
CA GLN A 35 -11.48 2.88 0.17
C GLN A 35 -11.83 2.50 1.61
N PHE A 36 -10.93 2.77 2.54
CA PHE A 36 -11.10 2.39 3.95
C PHE A 36 -11.81 3.46 4.80
N ASN A 37 -11.79 4.72 4.38
CA ASN A 37 -12.41 5.82 5.09
C ASN A 37 -13.63 6.35 4.31
N PRO A 38 -14.85 6.27 4.86
CA PRO A 38 -16.07 6.67 4.15
C PRO A 38 -16.19 8.19 3.97
N GLU A 39 -15.63 8.99 4.88
CA GLU A 39 -15.78 10.45 4.89
C GLU A 39 -14.75 11.15 3.99
N ARG A 40 -13.48 10.73 4.09
CA ARG A 40 -12.34 11.37 3.42
C ARG A 40 -12.01 10.74 2.07
N LYS A 41 -12.69 9.65 1.71
CA LYS A 41 -12.49 8.86 0.47
C LYS A 41 -11.03 8.42 0.27
N TRP A 42 -10.29 8.24 1.36
CA TRP A 42 -8.92 7.74 1.29
C TRP A 42 -8.89 6.28 0.88
N ARG A 43 -7.87 5.95 0.07
CA ARG A 43 -7.63 4.61 -0.49
C ARG A 43 -6.25 4.13 -0.13
N PHE A 44 -6.09 2.83 0.06
CA PHE A 44 -4.80 2.16 0.07
C PHE A 44 -4.50 1.61 -1.33
N ASP A 45 -3.22 1.54 -1.72
CA ASP A 45 -2.82 0.89 -2.98
C ASP A 45 -3.32 -0.57 -3.02
N TRP A 46 -3.12 -1.31 -1.92
CA TRP A 46 -3.68 -2.65 -1.70
C TRP A 46 -4.22 -2.82 -0.27
N ALA A 47 -5.21 -3.69 -0.11
CA ALA A 47 -5.73 -4.11 1.18
C ALA A 47 -6.10 -5.60 1.21
N ILE A 48 -6.02 -6.18 2.41
CA ILE A 48 -6.57 -7.49 2.76
C ILE A 48 -7.63 -7.23 3.84
N PRO A 49 -8.87 -6.89 3.47
CA PRO A 49 -9.86 -6.37 4.42
C PRO A 49 -10.21 -7.33 5.55
N ALA A 50 -10.24 -8.64 5.26
CA ALA A 50 -10.50 -9.68 6.24
C ALA A 50 -9.50 -9.67 7.41
N LEU A 51 -8.28 -9.17 7.19
CA LEU A 51 -7.22 -9.08 8.19
C LEU A 51 -6.99 -7.65 8.69
N LYS A 52 -7.69 -6.66 8.12
CA LYS A 52 -7.40 -5.21 8.28
C LYS A 52 -5.90 -4.88 8.08
N ILE A 53 -5.29 -5.48 7.06
CA ILE A 53 -3.92 -5.16 6.65
C ILE A 53 -3.98 -4.36 5.35
N ALA A 54 -3.32 -3.20 5.34
CA ALA A 54 -3.13 -2.36 4.17
C ALA A 54 -1.66 -2.36 3.73
N ILE A 55 -1.42 -2.23 2.43
CA ILE A 55 -0.09 -2.14 1.83
C ILE A 55 -0.03 -0.89 0.95
N GLU A 56 0.97 -0.05 1.18
CA GLU A 56 1.19 1.22 0.47
C GLU A 56 2.60 1.24 -0.13
N TYR A 57 2.73 1.71 -1.36
CA TYR A 57 4.01 1.96 -2.04
C TYR A 57 4.24 3.46 -2.22
N GLU A 58 5.14 4.00 -1.41
CA GLU A 58 5.55 5.41 -1.36
C GLU A 58 6.52 5.77 -2.48
N GLY A 59 6.12 5.55 -3.72
CA GLY A 59 6.98 5.75 -4.91
C GLY A 59 7.41 7.20 -5.14
N GLY A 60 6.66 8.15 -4.59
CA GLY A 60 6.90 9.58 -4.75
C GLY A 60 8.04 10.12 -3.89
N ILE A 61 8.52 9.42 -2.86
CA ILE A 61 9.52 9.98 -1.91
C ILE A 61 10.84 10.35 -2.60
N PHE A 62 11.21 9.64 -3.67
CA PHE A 62 12.46 9.88 -4.41
C PHE A 62 12.30 10.83 -5.61
N MET A 63 11.12 11.42 -5.80
CA MET A 63 10.86 12.36 -6.89
C MET A 63 11.04 13.80 -6.39
N GLU A 64 11.82 14.60 -7.13
CA GLU A 64 12.10 16.02 -6.83
C GLU A 64 10.83 16.88 -6.64
N LYS A 65 9.72 16.51 -7.30
CA LYS A 65 8.42 17.18 -7.19
C LYS A 65 7.34 16.18 -6.79
N SER A 66 7.34 15.81 -5.51
CA SER A 66 6.34 14.92 -4.94
C SER A 66 5.57 15.59 -3.82
N GLY A 67 4.27 15.32 -3.74
CA GLY A 67 3.46 15.71 -2.58
C GLY A 67 4.07 15.18 -1.27
N HIS A 68 4.62 13.97 -1.31
CA HIS A 68 5.17 13.25 -0.16
C HIS A 68 6.48 13.83 0.41
N THR A 69 7.15 14.77 -0.29
CA THR A 69 8.38 15.42 0.22
C THR A 69 8.12 16.81 0.78
N SER A 70 6.92 17.36 0.60
CA SER A 70 6.52 18.65 1.17
C SER A 70 5.98 18.47 2.60
N ALA A 71 6.22 19.45 3.48
CA ALA A 71 5.65 19.44 4.83
C ALA A 71 4.12 19.25 4.82
N ARG A 72 3.42 19.92 3.89
CA ARG A 72 1.97 19.83 3.74
C ARG A 72 1.49 18.44 3.30
N GLY A 73 2.20 17.79 2.37
CA GLY A 73 1.84 16.44 1.95
C GLY A 73 2.13 15.41 3.04
N MET A 74 3.28 15.53 3.71
CA MET A 74 3.60 14.71 4.88
C MET A 74 2.52 14.82 5.98
N THR A 75 2.02 16.03 6.28
CA THR A 75 0.91 16.20 7.23
C THR A 75 -0.36 15.47 6.78
N LYS A 76 -0.73 15.55 5.49
CA LYS A 76 -1.90 14.83 4.97
C LYS A 76 -1.74 13.31 5.05
N ASP A 77 -0.53 12.82 4.80
CA ASP A 77 -0.19 11.41 4.92
C ASP A 77 -0.31 10.97 6.39
N THR A 78 0.20 11.77 7.34
CA THR A 78 0.01 11.52 8.78
C THR A 78 -1.47 11.44 9.15
N ASP A 79 -2.31 12.37 8.68
CA ASP A 79 -3.76 12.33 8.95
C ASP A 79 -4.40 11.03 8.43
N LYS A 80 -4.03 10.62 7.20
CA LYS A 80 -4.51 9.39 6.56
C LYS A 80 -4.14 8.16 7.39
N TYR A 81 -2.88 8.02 7.78
CA TYR A 81 -2.42 6.82 8.50
C TYR A 81 -2.92 6.78 9.95
N ASN A 82 -3.02 7.92 10.63
CA ASN A 82 -3.63 7.98 11.96
C ASN A 82 -5.10 7.54 11.91
N SER A 83 -5.85 7.96 10.88
CA SER A 83 -7.22 7.50 10.70
C SER A 83 -7.31 6.00 10.39
N ALA A 84 -6.41 5.47 9.56
CA ALA A 84 -6.33 4.04 9.30
C ALA A 84 -6.11 3.25 10.60
N GLN A 85 -5.14 3.68 11.40
CA GLN A 85 -4.85 3.07 12.71
C GLN A 85 -6.04 3.15 13.66
N ALA A 86 -6.71 4.29 13.75
CA ALA A 86 -7.92 4.45 14.58
C ALA A 86 -9.07 3.52 14.15
N LEU A 87 -9.14 3.16 12.87
CA LEU A 87 -10.10 2.20 12.32
C LEU A 87 -9.63 0.73 12.45
N GLY A 88 -8.50 0.50 13.12
CA GLY A 88 -7.94 -0.81 13.41
C GLY A 88 -7.13 -1.42 12.27
N TRP A 89 -6.65 -0.62 11.32
CA TRP A 89 -5.80 -1.10 10.23
C TRP A 89 -4.33 -1.15 10.65
N VAL A 90 -3.67 -2.24 10.28
CA VAL A 90 -2.20 -2.30 10.19
C VAL A 90 -1.80 -1.83 8.80
N VAL A 91 -1.00 -0.77 8.71
CA VAL A 91 -0.54 -0.23 7.42
C VAL A 91 0.95 -0.54 7.23
N LEU A 92 1.27 -1.40 6.27
CA LEU A 92 2.63 -1.72 5.86
C LEU A 92 3.04 -0.80 4.70
N ARG A 93 4.09 0.00 4.92
CA ARG A 93 4.53 1.03 3.97
C ARG A 93 5.88 0.66 3.39
N PHE A 94 5.96 0.69 2.06
CA PHE A 94 7.16 0.34 1.32
C PHE A 94 7.59 1.47 0.41
N THR A 95 8.87 1.49 0.09
CA THR A 95 9.49 2.42 -0.85
C THR A 95 10.24 1.61 -1.90
N ALA A 96 10.80 2.29 -2.90
CA ALA A 96 11.69 1.67 -3.89
C ALA A 96 12.89 0.93 -3.26
N LEU A 97 13.29 1.24 -2.02
CA LEU A 97 14.46 0.65 -1.36
C LEU A 97 14.14 -0.64 -0.57
N ASN A 98 12.93 -0.81 -0.06
CA ASN A 98 12.59 -1.89 0.87
C ASN A 98 11.39 -2.74 0.44
N TYR A 99 10.80 -2.50 -0.74
CA TYR A 99 9.63 -3.24 -1.22
C TYR A 99 9.81 -4.77 -1.25
N LYS A 100 11.06 -5.26 -1.36
CA LYS A 100 11.36 -6.70 -1.32
C LYS A 100 11.13 -7.34 0.06
N ASN A 101 11.00 -6.55 1.12
CA ASN A 101 10.70 -7.05 2.47
C ASN A 101 9.20 -7.36 2.66
N LEU A 102 8.37 -7.12 1.63
CA LEU A 102 6.92 -7.26 1.66
C LEU A 102 6.43 -8.55 2.32
N LEU A 103 6.85 -9.69 1.81
CA LEU A 103 6.39 -11.00 2.31
C LEU A 103 6.85 -11.23 3.76
N THR A 104 8.06 -10.79 4.11
CA THR A 104 8.59 -10.90 5.47
C THR A 104 7.73 -10.11 6.46
N GLU A 105 7.40 -8.85 6.14
CA GLU A 105 6.58 -8.02 7.02
C GLU A 105 5.13 -8.47 7.08
N LEU A 106 4.57 -8.94 5.96
CA LEU A 106 3.22 -9.48 5.90
C LEU A 106 3.07 -10.72 6.78
N ASN A 107 4.03 -11.66 6.71
CA ASN A 107 4.03 -12.87 7.52
C ASN A 107 4.10 -12.59 9.03
N LYS A 108 4.77 -11.50 9.45
CA LYS A 108 4.81 -11.10 10.88
C LYS A 108 3.46 -10.65 11.41
N GLN A 109 2.57 -10.11 10.57
CA GLN A 109 1.26 -9.64 11.04
C GLN A 109 0.30 -10.80 11.29
N LYS A 110 0.43 -11.90 10.54
CA LYS A 110 -0.39 -13.11 10.74
C LYS A 110 -0.20 -13.73 12.13
N CYS A 111 1.02 -13.73 12.68
CA CYS A 111 1.29 -14.30 13.99
C CYS A 111 0.69 -13.51 15.17
N LYS A 112 0.01 -12.39 14.91
CA LYS A 112 -0.59 -11.51 15.92
C LYS A 112 -2.11 -11.56 15.95
N ILE A 113 -2.73 -12.35 15.06
CA ILE A 113 -4.18 -12.50 14.91
C ILE A 113 -4.57 -13.90 15.39
#